data_AF-A0A699JLM9-F1
#
_entry.id   AF-A0A699JLM9-F1
#
_cell.length_a   1.000
_cell.length_b   1.000
_cell.length_c   1.000
_cell.angle_alpha   90.00
_cell.angle_beta   90.00
_cell.angle_gamma   90.00
#
_symmetry.space_group_name_H-M   'P 1'
#
loop_
_entity.id
_entity.type
_entity.pdbx_description
1 polymer ?
#
loop_
_entity_poly.entity_id
_entity_poly.type
_entity_poly.pdbx_seq_one_letter_code
_entity_poly.pdbx_strand_id
1 'polypeptide(L)'
;MKYFVSVGFLGLCLLSSPAFGQAAGGKGKAVAKKSSTAVPEAAPVASSITVPSWLPPETPAHPAATLLHDVLNTKLDIRFDWARQYALGTAVLTLRPHFYSQSALVLDAKGFDIKTVQLVGEKGDKTLTYKYDKAQLIITLDKAYTRDQTYQVRIAYVAKPNELPQGGSSAITSDKGLYFINPLGKEPNKPRQIWTQGETQSSSCWFPTIDHPNQRMTQEIALTVDNQYKTLSNGLLIASRKNADGTRTDTWRQTLPAAPYLTMLAVGDFAVVSDTWHGKAVDYYVEPQYKNTAKAVFGHT
;
A
#
# COMPACT_ATOMS: atom_id res chain seq x y z
N MET A 1 -2.15 39.94 -32.49
CA MET A 1 -1.65 40.57 -31.25
C MET A 1 -0.43 39.77 -30.80
N LYS A 2 0.73 40.44 -30.69
CA LYS A 2 2.08 39.88 -30.40
C LYS A 2 2.06 39.14 -29.04
N TYR A 3 2.86 38.10 -28.77
CA TYR A 3 4.29 38.17 -28.44
C TYR A 3 5.05 36.84 -28.66
N PHE A 4 6.32 37.03 -29.05
CA PHE A 4 7.44 36.10 -29.22
C PHE A 4 8.25 35.95 -27.91
N VAL A 5 9.23 35.02 -27.91
CA VAL A 5 10.53 34.95 -27.15
C VAL A 5 10.67 33.58 -26.45
N SER A 6 11.79 32.86 -26.40
CA SER A 6 13.02 32.70 -27.20
C SER A 6 13.76 31.53 -26.54
N VAL A 7 14.47 30.75 -27.36
CA VAL A 7 15.36 29.64 -26.98
C VAL A 7 16.66 30.17 -26.35
N GLY A 8 17.28 29.41 -25.46
CA GLY A 8 18.65 29.65 -24.96
C GLY A 8 19.27 28.41 -24.30
N PHE A 9 20.27 27.84 -24.97
CA PHE A 9 21.11 26.71 -24.56
C PHE A 9 22.55 27.24 -24.44
N LEU A 10 23.31 26.85 -23.41
CA LEU A 10 24.79 26.85 -23.20
C LEU A 10 24.99 26.71 -21.66
N GLY A 11 25.79 25.84 -21.03
CA GLY A 11 26.99 25.11 -21.42
C GLY A 11 28.26 25.79 -20.88
N LEU A 12 28.79 25.42 -19.70
CA LEU A 12 30.22 25.12 -19.41
C LEU A 12 30.57 24.88 -17.91
N CYS A 13 31.45 23.89 -17.70
CA CYS A 13 32.36 23.51 -16.60
C CYS A 13 33.26 24.66 -16.05
N LEU A 14 34.07 24.63 -14.97
CA LEU A 14 34.58 23.69 -13.93
C LEU A 14 35.45 24.50 -12.91
N LEU A 15 35.71 23.94 -11.70
CA LEU A 15 36.84 24.18 -10.73
C LEU A 15 36.83 25.51 -9.91
N SER A 16 37.26 25.65 -8.65
CA SER A 16 38.13 24.88 -7.71
C SER A 16 37.94 25.36 -6.24
N SER A 17 38.28 24.51 -5.25
CA SER A 17 38.33 24.79 -3.77
C SER A 17 39.74 25.27 -3.30
N PRO A 18 40.15 25.35 -2.00
CA PRO A 18 39.45 25.43 -0.70
C PRO A 18 40.04 26.51 0.29
N ALA A 19 39.61 26.43 1.56
CA ALA A 19 39.78 27.29 2.72
C ALA A 19 41.20 27.55 3.28
N PHE A 20 41.33 28.67 4.00
CA PHE A 20 42.48 29.07 4.83
C PHE A 20 42.14 28.88 6.32
N GLY A 21 42.95 28.11 7.05
CA GLY A 21 42.89 27.97 8.50
C GLY A 21 44.28 27.69 9.04
N GLN A 22 44.88 28.65 9.73
CA GLN A 22 46.22 28.58 10.30
C GLN A 22 46.13 28.56 11.82
N ALA A 23 46.67 27.51 12.43
CA ALA A 23 47.03 27.46 13.85
C ALA A 23 48.54 27.21 13.92
N ALA A 24 49.24 27.99 14.74
CA ALA A 24 50.69 27.93 14.89
C ALA A 24 51.07 27.76 16.38
N GLY A 25 52.13 26.99 16.63
CA GLY A 25 53.00 27.16 17.79
C GLY A 25 53.51 25.87 18.43
N GLY A 26 54.81 25.57 18.28
CA GLY A 26 55.48 24.64 19.20
C GLY A 26 56.78 23.93 18.77
N LYS A 27 57.90 24.67 18.76
CA LYS A 27 59.31 24.32 19.09
C LYS A 27 59.85 22.87 18.91
N GLY A 28 61.01 22.74 18.25
CA GLY A 28 61.96 21.63 18.47
C GLY A 28 63.13 21.57 17.47
N LYS A 29 64.37 21.42 17.96
CA LYS A 29 65.66 21.66 17.28
C LYS A 29 66.18 20.55 16.32
N ALA A 30 66.87 21.02 15.27
CA ALA A 30 68.13 20.56 14.64
C ALA A 30 68.31 19.10 14.15
N VAL A 31 68.76 18.96 12.89
CA VAL A 31 70.11 18.50 12.47
C VAL A 31 70.20 18.55 10.94
N ALA A 32 71.23 19.20 10.39
CA ALA A 32 71.56 19.16 8.97
C ALA A 32 72.40 17.91 8.66
N LYS A 33 71.96 17.10 7.68
CA LYS A 33 72.81 16.12 6.99
C LYS A 33 72.50 16.11 5.49
N LYS A 34 73.59 16.00 4.74
CA LYS A 34 73.77 16.20 3.30
C LYS A 34 72.84 15.38 2.40
N SER A 35 72.56 15.98 1.25
CA SER A 35 71.81 15.48 0.10
C SER A 35 72.31 14.14 -0.47
N SER A 36 71.38 13.22 -0.69
CA SER A 36 71.42 12.28 -1.81
C SER A 36 70.09 12.40 -2.57
N THR A 37 70.17 12.76 -3.84
CA THR A 37 69.05 12.83 -4.79
C THR A 37 68.38 11.46 -4.89
N ALA A 38 67.14 11.36 -4.41
CA ALA A 38 66.25 10.23 -4.65
C ALA A 38 65.23 10.63 -5.73
N VAL A 39 65.11 9.78 -6.74
CA VAL A 39 64.10 9.83 -7.80
C VAL A 39 62.71 9.86 -7.14
N PRO A 40 61.73 10.69 -7.60
CA PRO A 40 60.41 10.69 -7.00
C PRO A 40 59.72 9.34 -7.24
N GLU A 41 59.51 8.60 -6.15
CA GLU A 41 58.69 7.40 -6.11
C GLU A 41 57.24 7.81 -6.40
N ALA A 42 56.71 7.31 -7.52
CA ALA A 42 55.34 7.59 -7.94
C ALA A 42 54.36 7.06 -6.89
N ALA A 43 53.43 7.90 -6.46
CA ALA A 43 52.36 7.52 -5.53
C ALA A 43 51.60 6.29 -6.07
N PRO A 44 51.27 5.30 -5.22
CA PRO A 44 50.50 4.15 -5.66
C PRO A 44 49.13 4.64 -6.09
N VAL A 45 48.85 4.48 -7.38
CA VAL A 45 47.55 4.77 -7.97
C VAL A 45 46.54 3.89 -7.24
N ALA A 46 45.59 4.51 -6.54
CA ALA A 46 44.47 3.79 -5.94
C ALA A 46 43.81 2.98 -7.05
N SER A 47 43.99 1.66 -7.00
CA SER A 47 43.40 0.75 -7.96
C SER A 47 41.90 0.79 -7.72
N SER A 48 41.18 1.61 -8.48
CA SER A 48 39.74 1.51 -8.58
C SER A 48 39.45 0.08 -9.05
N ILE A 49 38.86 -0.74 -8.19
CA ILE A 49 38.37 -2.05 -8.57
C ILE A 49 37.31 -1.79 -9.63
N THR A 50 37.67 -2.00 -10.90
CA THR A 50 36.73 -1.96 -12.00
C THR A 50 35.78 -3.13 -11.79
N VAL A 51 34.57 -2.85 -11.29
CA VAL A 51 33.51 -3.85 -11.18
C VAL A 51 33.25 -4.35 -12.61
N PRO A 52 33.48 -5.63 -12.91
CA PRO A 52 33.26 -6.18 -14.23
C PRO A 52 31.82 -5.94 -14.69
N SER A 53 31.61 -5.56 -15.95
CA SER A 53 30.25 -5.33 -16.49
C SER A 53 29.38 -6.59 -16.55
N TRP A 54 29.97 -7.77 -16.32
CA TRP A 54 29.26 -9.04 -16.20
C TRP A 54 28.71 -9.29 -14.79
N LEU A 55 29.12 -8.51 -13.78
CA LEU A 55 28.45 -8.62 -12.48
C LEU A 55 27.03 -8.11 -12.68
N PRO A 56 26.00 -8.89 -12.29
CA PRO A 56 24.65 -8.36 -12.27
C PRO A 56 24.66 -7.07 -11.43
N PRO A 57 23.93 -6.01 -11.83
CA PRO A 57 23.79 -4.83 -10.99
C PRO A 57 23.40 -5.29 -9.60
N GLU A 58 23.96 -4.69 -8.54
CA GLU A 58 23.58 -5.01 -7.16
C GLU A 58 22.09 -4.76 -7.01
N THR A 59 21.28 -5.80 -7.25
CA THR A 59 19.86 -5.77 -6.96
C THR A 59 19.76 -5.54 -5.47
N PRO A 60 19.09 -4.46 -5.02
CA PRO A 60 18.92 -4.22 -3.61
C PRO A 60 18.37 -5.48 -2.94
N ALA A 61 18.99 -5.91 -1.84
CA ALA A 61 18.41 -6.99 -1.06
C ALA A 61 17.00 -6.57 -0.61
N HIS A 62 16.01 -7.41 -0.88
CA HIS A 62 14.63 -7.23 -0.44
C HIS A 62 14.32 -8.24 0.68
N PRO A 63 14.85 -8.03 1.91
CA PRO A 63 14.60 -8.95 3.01
C PRO A 63 13.12 -8.95 3.37
N ALA A 64 12.64 -10.08 3.89
CA ALA A 64 11.29 -10.15 4.43
C ALA A 64 11.11 -9.15 5.58
N ALA A 65 9.94 -8.51 5.63
CA ALA A 65 9.60 -7.60 6.71
C ALA A 65 9.51 -8.34 8.05
N THR A 66 9.91 -7.66 9.13
CA THR A 66 9.80 -8.21 10.49
C THR A 66 8.35 -8.45 10.88
N LEU A 67 8.03 -9.68 11.32
CA LEU A 67 6.69 -10.04 11.79
C LEU A 67 6.59 -9.83 13.30
N LEU A 68 5.86 -8.81 13.73
CA LEU A 68 5.53 -8.58 15.14
C LEU A 68 4.18 -9.19 15.52
N HIS A 69 3.22 -9.17 14.59
CA HIS A 69 1.87 -9.67 14.78
C HIS A 69 1.43 -10.48 13.55
N ASP A 70 0.61 -11.50 13.80
CA ASP A 70 -0.18 -12.15 12.76
C ASP A 70 -1.56 -11.51 12.71
N VAL A 71 -1.99 -11.01 11.54
CA VAL A 71 -3.39 -10.71 11.23
C VAL A 71 -4.08 -12.01 10.79
N LEU A 72 -4.91 -12.59 11.65
CA LEU A 72 -5.58 -13.88 11.37
C LEU A 72 -6.83 -13.71 10.50
N ASN A 73 -7.61 -12.67 10.80
CA ASN A 73 -8.85 -12.38 10.09
C ASN A 73 -9.09 -10.87 10.02
N THR A 74 -9.57 -10.42 8.88
CA THR A 74 -9.96 -9.03 8.62
C THR A 74 -11.43 -8.99 8.21
N LYS A 75 -12.26 -8.32 9.01
CA LYS A 75 -13.65 -8.02 8.65
C LYS A 75 -13.79 -6.54 8.33
N LEU A 76 -14.31 -6.23 7.15
CA LEU A 76 -14.52 -4.86 6.71
C LEU A 76 -16.02 -4.63 6.50
N ASP A 77 -16.57 -3.61 7.15
CA ASP A 77 -17.84 -2.99 6.77
C ASP A 77 -17.51 -1.70 6.03
N ILE A 78 -17.80 -1.66 4.72
CA ILE A 78 -17.37 -0.58 3.84
C ILE A 78 -18.53 -0.04 3.00
N ARG A 79 -18.57 1.28 2.88
CA ARG A 79 -19.45 2.04 1.99
C ARG A 79 -18.69 3.21 1.37
N PHE A 80 -19.23 3.80 0.32
CA PHE A 80 -18.52 4.82 -0.45
C PHE A 80 -19.28 6.15 -0.53
N ASP A 81 -18.57 7.24 -0.29
CA ASP A 81 -19.02 8.58 -0.64
C ASP A 81 -18.46 8.91 -2.03
N TRP A 82 -19.32 8.82 -3.03
CA TRP A 82 -18.92 9.05 -4.42
C TRP A 82 -18.62 10.52 -4.74
N ALA A 83 -19.26 11.47 -4.05
CA ALA A 83 -19.04 12.89 -4.31
C ALA A 83 -17.66 13.31 -3.83
N ARG A 84 -17.26 12.84 -2.63
CA ARG A 84 -15.93 13.09 -2.05
C ARG A 84 -14.88 12.08 -2.47
N GLN A 85 -15.29 10.95 -3.04
CA GLN A 85 -14.41 9.83 -3.42
C GLN A 85 -13.70 9.23 -2.21
N TYR A 86 -14.45 9.03 -1.13
CA TYR A 86 -13.96 8.48 0.13
C TYR A 86 -14.54 7.09 0.39
N ALA A 87 -13.76 6.25 1.04
CA ALA A 87 -14.24 4.99 1.61
C ALA A 87 -14.51 5.18 3.10
N LEU A 88 -15.74 4.93 3.51
CA LEU A 88 -16.18 4.98 4.91
C LEU A 88 -16.15 3.54 5.42
N GLY A 89 -15.25 3.25 6.36
CA GLY A 89 -14.95 1.88 6.75
C GLY A 89 -15.00 1.66 8.26
N THR A 90 -15.40 0.46 8.65
CA THR A 90 -15.10 -0.12 9.96
C THR A 90 -14.35 -1.42 9.75
N ALA A 91 -13.11 -1.49 10.22
CA ALA A 91 -12.30 -2.70 10.20
C ALA A 91 -12.31 -3.37 11.57
N VAL A 92 -12.60 -4.66 11.62
CA VAL A 92 -12.38 -5.51 12.79
C VAL A 92 -11.28 -6.50 12.44
N LEU A 93 -10.13 -6.33 13.07
CA LEU A 93 -8.95 -7.16 12.86
C LEU A 93 -8.83 -8.13 14.03
N THR A 94 -8.71 -9.43 13.74
CA THR A 94 -8.34 -10.44 14.74
C THR A 94 -6.85 -10.70 14.64
N LEU A 95 -6.11 -10.41 15.71
CA LEU A 95 -4.65 -10.47 15.73
C LEU A 95 -4.12 -11.30 16.89
N ARG A 96 -2.85 -11.67 16.78
CA ARG A 96 -2.01 -12.15 17.89
C ARG A 96 -0.55 -11.72 17.66
N PRO A 97 0.27 -11.63 18.71
CA PRO A 97 1.71 -11.54 18.56
C PRO A 97 2.27 -12.72 17.76
N HIS A 98 3.24 -12.46 16.88
CA HIS A 98 3.88 -13.50 16.07
C HIS A 98 4.77 -14.41 16.93
N PHE A 99 5.55 -13.83 17.85
CA PHE A 99 6.48 -14.58 18.71
C PHE A 99 6.56 -14.00 20.12
N TYR A 100 7.23 -12.84 20.28
CA TYR A 100 7.39 -12.19 21.58
C TYR A 100 6.12 -11.47 22.01
N SER A 101 5.90 -11.37 23.32
CA SER A 101 4.78 -10.62 23.86
C SER A 101 4.78 -9.16 23.39
N GLN A 102 3.62 -8.65 22.99
CA GLN A 102 3.46 -7.29 22.47
C GLN A 102 2.43 -6.52 23.31
N SER A 103 2.76 -5.28 23.65
CA SER A 103 1.85 -4.31 24.30
C SER A 103 1.44 -3.16 23.39
N ALA A 104 1.87 -3.19 22.13
CA ALA A 104 1.50 -2.21 21.11
C ALA A 104 1.31 -2.92 19.77
N LEU A 105 0.37 -2.42 18.97
CA LEU A 105 0.10 -2.91 17.62
C LEU A 105 0.42 -1.79 16.63
N VAL A 106 1.17 -2.12 15.58
CA VAL A 106 1.48 -1.21 14.47
C VAL A 106 0.72 -1.69 13.23
N LEU A 107 -0.04 -0.79 12.62
CA LEU A 107 -0.78 -1.03 11.37
C LEU A 107 -0.42 0.04 10.34
N ASP A 108 -0.37 -0.33 9.09
CA ASP A 108 -0.34 0.58 7.95
C ASP A 108 -1.74 1.09 7.66
N ALA A 109 -1.88 2.41 7.62
CA ALA A 109 -3.12 3.12 7.33
C ALA A 109 -2.76 4.47 6.69
N LYS A 110 -2.65 4.51 5.35
CA LYS A 110 -2.13 5.66 4.61
C LYS A 110 -3.23 6.68 4.32
N GLY A 111 -3.12 7.87 4.91
CA GLY A 111 -3.97 9.02 4.64
C GLY A 111 -5.39 8.94 5.21
N PHE A 112 -5.59 8.24 6.32
CA PHE A 112 -6.92 8.03 6.89
C PHE A 112 -7.30 9.16 7.85
N ASP A 113 -8.60 9.33 8.05
CA ASP A 113 -9.14 9.98 9.24
C ASP A 113 -9.67 8.90 10.18
N ILE A 114 -8.84 8.53 11.15
CA ILE A 114 -9.22 7.60 12.22
C ILE A 114 -10.25 8.28 13.13
N LYS A 115 -11.41 7.64 13.33
CA LYS A 115 -12.50 8.13 14.17
C LYS A 115 -12.45 7.50 15.55
N THR A 116 -12.35 6.18 15.60
CA THR A 116 -12.25 5.42 16.84
C THR A 116 -11.35 4.21 16.67
N VAL A 117 -10.68 3.83 17.76
CA VAL A 117 -9.91 2.59 17.90
C VAL A 117 -10.33 1.95 19.21
N GLN A 118 -10.82 0.72 19.14
CA GLN A 118 -11.39 0.01 20.29
C GLN A 118 -10.92 -1.44 20.31
N LEU A 119 -10.61 -1.94 21.49
CA LEU A 119 -10.47 -3.37 21.76
C LEU A 119 -11.86 -3.97 21.92
N VAL A 120 -12.19 -4.98 21.12
CA VAL A 120 -13.46 -5.69 21.22
C VAL A 120 -13.40 -6.65 22.40
N GLY A 121 -14.35 -6.55 23.33
CA GLY A 121 -14.41 -7.36 24.54
C GLY A 121 -15.81 -7.90 24.82
N GLU A 122 -15.89 -9.02 25.53
CA GLU A 122 -17.16 -9.70 25.84
C GLU A 122 -18.12 -8.82 26.68
N LYS A 123 -17.55 -7.97 27.55
CA LYS A 123 -18.30 -7.06 28.43
C LYS A 123 -18.48 -5.66 27.83
N GLY A 124 -18.11 -5.49 26.56
CA GLY A 124 -18.13 -4.22 25.84
C GLY A 124 -16.77 -3.83 25.26
N ASP A 125 -16.82 -2.93 24.29
CA ASP A 125 -15.64 -2.43 23.58
C ASP A 125 -14.90 -1.39 24.45
N LYS A 126 -13.57 -1.52 24.56
CA LYS A 126 -12.71 -0.59 25.31
C LYS A 126 -11.94 0.31 24.36
N THR A 127 -12.09 1.63 24.48
CA THR A 127 -11.32 2.59 23.69
C THR A 127 -9.83 2.48 23.98
N LEU A 128 -9.01 2.44 22.92
CA LEU A 128 -7.55 2.38 23.00
C LEU A 128 -6.94 3.73 22.64
N THR A 129 -5.79 4.04 23.24
CA THR A 129 -4.98 5.19 22.85
C THR A 129 -4.08 4.81 21.67
N TYR A 130 -3.82 5.77 20.79
CA TYR A 130 -2.96 5.55 19.63
C TYR A 130 -2.17 6.80 19.25
N LYS A 131 -1.07 6.57 18.54
CA LYS A 131 -0.32 7.59 17.80
C LYS A 131 -0.49 7.32 16.31
N TYR A 132 -0.62 8.38 15.53
CA TYR A 132 -0.87 8.26 14.09
C TYR A 132 -0.21 9.41 13.35
N ASP A 133 0.63 9.09 12.39
CA ASP A 133 1.41 10.05 11.58
C ASP A 133 0.88 10.19 10.15
N LYS A 134 -0.34 9.71 9.89
CA LYS A 134 -0.97 9.60 8.55
C LYS A 134 -0.41 8.49 7.65
N ALA A 135 0.53 7.66 8.12
CA ALA A 135 1.01 6.48 7.42
C ALA A 135 0.89 5.20 8.28
N GLN A 136 1.34 5.26 9.53
CA GLN A 136 1.32 4.17 10.50
C GLN A 136 0.50 4.53 11.74
N LEU A 137 -0.40 3.61 12.10
CA LEU A 137 -1.23 3.66 13.28
C LEU A 137 -0.62 2.78 14.36
N ILE A 138 -0.09 3.40 15.42
CA ILE A 138 0.52 2.73 16.57
C ILE A 138 -0.47 2.75 17.72
N ILE A 139 -1.08 1.60 18.00
CA ILE A 139 -2.11 1.42 19.01
C ILE A 139 -1.47 0.87 20.29
N THR A 140 -1.75 1.52 21.42
CA THR A 140 -1.32 1.00 22.74
C THR A 140 -2.37 -0.01 23.22
N LEU A 141 -1.97 -1.25 23.43
CA LEU A 141 -2.85 -2.31 23.91
C LEU A 141 -3.08 -2.15 25.42
N ASP A 142 -4.17 -2.75 25.92
CA ASP A 142 -4.54 -2.66 27.33
C ASP A 142 -3.64 -3.49 28.26
N LYS A 143 -2.95 -4.49 27.70
CA LYS A 143 -1.95 -5.32 28.35
C LYS A 143 -0.98 -5.88 27.31
N ALA A 144 0.06 -6.54 27.77
CA ALA A 144 0.88 -7.37 26.90
C ALA A 144 0.12 -8.67 26.56
N TYR A 145 0.01 -8.95 25.27
CA TYR A 145 -0.52 -10.21 24.75
C TYR A 145 0.64 -11.16 24.45
N THR A 146 0.45 -12.46 24.65
CA THR A 146 1.40 -13.50 24.24
C THR A 146 0.97 -14.13 22.91
N ARG A 147 1.84 -14.91 22.27
CA ARG A 147 1.56 -15.58 20.97
C ARG A 147 0.27 -16.42 20.96
N ASP A 148 -0.13 -16.98 22.10
CA ASP A 148 -1.31 -17.83 22.19
C ASP A 148 -2.60 -17.05 22.47
N GLN A 149 -2.50 -15.74 22.69
CA GLN A 149 -3.62 -14.87 23.00
C GLN A 149 -4.04 -14.08 21.75
N THR A 150 -5.25 -14.37 21.27
CA THR A 150 -5.88 -13.58 20.22
C THR A 150 -6.66 -12.43 20.81
N TYR A 151 -6.70 -11.33 20.07
CA TYR A 151 -7.50 -10.15 20.42
C TYR A 151 -8.08 -9.51 19.16
N GLN A 152 -9.12 -8.72 19.33
CA GLN A 152 -9.81 -8.04 18.24
C GLN A 152 -9.75 -6.53 18.40
N VAL A 153 -9.35 -5.83 17.35
CA VAL A 153 -9.33 -4.36 17.30
C VAL A 153 -10.33 -3.89 16.26
N ARG A 154 -11.28 -3.05 16.69
CA ARG A 154 -12.24 -2.34 15.84
C ARG A 154 -11.74 -0.93 15.57
N ILE A 155 -11.65 -0.55 14.30
CA ILE A 155 -11.20 0.75 13.83
C ILE A 155 -12.28 1.33 12.93
N ALA A 156 -12.88 2.46 13.33
CA ALA A 156 -13.74 3.24 12.45
C ALA A 156 -12.92 4.35 11.79
N TYR A 157 -12.99 4.47 10.47
CA TYR A 157 -12.13 5.37 9.71
C TYR A 157 -12.79 5.88 8.43
N VAL A 158 -12.19 6.92 7.87
CA VAL A 158 -12.45 7.39 6.50
C VAL A 158 -11.14 7.33 5.73
N ALA A 159 -11.08 6.53 4.66
CA ALA A 159 -9.92 6.47 3.78
C ALA A 159 -10.10 7.41 2.58
N LYS A 160 -9.00 8.09 2.22
CA LYS A 160 -8.97 9.17 1.22
C LYS A 160 -7.88 8.91 0.17
N PRO A 161 -8.00 7.83 -0.62
CA PRO A 161 -6.94 7.39 -1.52
C PRO A 161 -6.55 8.46 -2.56
N ASN A 162 -7.49 9.31 -2.99
CA ASN A 162 -7.21 10.38 -3.96
C ASN A 162 -6.48 11.60 -3.38
N GLU A 163 -6.37 11.71 -2.06
CA GLU A 163 -5.60 12.78 -1.40
C GLU A 163 -4.15 12.37 -1.11
N LEU A 164 -3.80 11.10 -1.34
CA LEU A 164 -2.43 10.62 -1.18
C LEU A 164 -1.51 11.21 -2.26
N PRO A 165 -0.23 11.50 -1.93
CA PRO A 165 0.77 11.83 -2.92
C PRO A 165 0.83 10.74 -4.00
N GLN A 166 0.98 11.14 -5.26
CA GLN A 166 1.05 10.18 -6.35
C GLN A 166 2.41 9.47 -6.34
N GLY A 167 2.42 8.18 -6.03
CA GLY A 167 3.54 7.26 -6.26
C GLY A 167 3.17 6.19 -7.30
N GLY A 168 4.16 5.40 -7.75
CA GLY A 168 3.93 4.35 -8.74
C GLY A 168 5.19 3.60 -9.17
N SER A 169 4.99 2.45 -9.83
CA SER A 169 6.03 1.70 -10.53
C SER A 169 5.97 1.97 -12.04
N SER A 170 6.91 1.43 -12.81
CA SER A 170 6.88 1.51 -14.28
C SER A 170 5.61 0.88 -14.90
N ALA A 171 4.95 -0.03 -14.20
CA ALA A 171 3.71 -0.68 -14.64
C ALA A 171 2.43 -0.07 -14.02
N ILE A 172 2.54 0.63 -12.89
CA ILE A 172 1.40 1.15 -12.12
C ILE A 172 1.65 2.64 -11.83
N THR A 173 0.98 3.53 -12.56
CA THR A 173 1.22 4.99 -12.52
C THR A 173 0.58 5.70 -11.33
N SER A 174 -0.10 4.96 -10.45
CA SER A 174 -0.73 5.49 -9.23
C SER A 174 -0.91 4.36 -8.22
N ASP A 175 -0.40 4.51 -7.01
CA ASP A 175 -0.36 3.54 -5.90
C ASP A 175 -1.49 3.73 -4.86
N LYS A 176 -2.66 4.16 -5.32
CA LYS A 176 -3.78 4.62 -4.48
C LYS A 176 -4.58 3.50 -3.82
N GLY A 177 -4.41 2.23 -4.21
CA GLY A 177 -5.11 1.11 -3.58
C GLY A 177 -6.56 0.93 -4.02
N LEU A 178 -7.32 2.03 -4.06
CA LEU A 178 -8.74 2.12 -4.38
C LEU A 178 -8.97 3.27 -5.35
N TYR A 179 -9.70 3.00 -6.42
CA TYR A 179 -9.90 3.93 -7.53
C TYR A 179 -11.39 4.16 -7.75
N PHE A 180 -11.74 5.43 -7.89
CA PHE A 180 -13.09 5.87 -8.27
C PHE A 180 -13.08 6.26 -9.75
N ILE A 181 -13.86 5.54 -10.56
CA ILE A 181 -13.97 5.76 -12.00
C ILE A 181 -15.29 6.46 -12.30
N ASN A 182 -15.20 7.57 -13.03
CA ASN A 182 -16.32 8.47 -13.32
C ASN A 182 -17.24 8.70 -12.09
N PRO A 183 -16.70 9.06 -10.91
CA PRO A 183 -17.48 9.07 -9.67
C PRO A 183 -18.66 10.04 -9.69
N LEU A 184 -18.53 11.12 -10.47
CA LEU A 184 -19.56 12.15 -10.65
C LEU A 184 -20.46 11.89 -11.87
N GLY A 185 -20.21 10.85 -12.66
CA GLY A 185 -20.98 10.55 -13.87
C GLY A 185 -20.86 11.61 -14.98
N LYS A 186 -19.83 12.46 -14.94
CA LYS A 186 -19.66 13.60 -15.86
C LYS A 186 -18.91 13.25 -17.14
N GLU A 187 -18.19 12.14 -17.15
CA GLU A 187 -17.47 11.66 -18.34
C GLU A 187 -18.42 10.83 -19.22
N PRO A 188 -18.78 11.29 -20.43
CA PRO A 188 -19.62 10.52 -21.33
C PRO A 188 -18.94 9.21 -21.73
N ASN A 189 -19.72 8.14 -21.89
CA ASN A 189 -19.24 6.81 -22.32
C ASN A 189 -18.25 6.13 -21.36
N LYS A 190 -18.07 6.65 -20.14
CA LYS A 190 -17.25 6.00 -19.11
C LYS A 190 -18.15 5.48 -18.00
N PRO A 191 -18.10 4.19 -17.64
CA PRO A 191 -18.95 3.68 -16.57
C PRO A 191 -18.51 4.24 -15.22
N ARG A 192 -19.47 4.33 -14.31
CA ARG A 192 -19.20 4.65 -12.90
C ARG A 192 -18.85 3.37 -12.17
N GLN A 193 -17.62 3.28 -11.67
CA GLN A 193 -17.08 2.08 -11.05
C GLN A 193 -16.16 2.42 -9.87
N ILE A 194 -15.96 1.45 -9.00
CA ILE A 194 -14.90 1.42 -8.00
C ILE A 194 -14.17 0.11 -8.18
N TRP A 195 -12.84 0.14 -8.18
CA TRP A 195 -12.02 -1.07 -8.14
C TRP A 195 -10.78 -0.82 -7.31
N THR A 196 -10.15 -1.90 -6.87
CA THR A 196 -8.92 -1.86 -6.08
C THR A 196 -7.76 -2.48 -6.84
N GLN A 197 -6.58 -1.94 -6.61
CA GLN A 197 -5.31 -2.55 -6.97
C GLN A 197 -4.40 -2.38 -5.76
N GLY A 198 -4.08 -3.48 -5.08
CA GLY A 198 -3.34 -3.46 -3.83
C GLY A 198 -1.84 -3.75 -3.95
N GLU A 199 -1.38 -4.22 -5.12
CA GLU A 199 -0.02 -4.73 -5.27
C GLU A 199 1.01 -3.59 -5.41
N THR A 200 2.09 -3.56 -4.63
CA THR A 200 2.48 -4.54 -3.59
C THR A 200 2.03 -4.18 -2.17
N GLN A 201 1.84 -2.89 -1.87
CA GLN A 201 1.55 -2.38 -0.52
C GLN A 201 0.63 -1.15 -0.55
N SER A 202 -0.40 -1.21 -1.39
CA SER A 202 -1.42 -0.16 -1.54
C SER A 202 -2.75 -0.52 -0.90
N SER A 203 -2.86 -1.68 -0.24
CA SER A 203 -4.07 -2.08 0.49
C SER A 203 -4.33 -1.20 1.71
N SER A 204 -3.24 -0.77 2.36
CA SER A 204 -3.22 0.21 3.44
C SER A 204 -3.72 1.61 3.04
N CYS A 205 -3.98 1.87 1.76
CA CYS A 205 -4.60 3.11 1.28
C CYS A 205 -6.14 3.11 1.39
N TRP A 206 -6.77 1.96 1.69
CA TRP A 206 -8.23 1.89 1.82
C TRP A 206 -8.76 1.01 2.98
N PHE A 207 -7.93 0.17 3.60
CA PHE A 207 -8.22 -0.42 4.92
C PHE A 207 -6.96 -0.57 5.78
N PRO A 208 -7.07 -0.50 7.12
CA PRO A 208 -5.91 -0.63 7.99
C PRO A 208 -5.47 -2.10 8.08
N THR A 209 -4.19 -2.39 7.90
CA THR A 209 -3.64 -3.75 7.93
C THR A 209 -2.13 -3.73 8.18
N ILE A 210 -1.49 -4.90 8.29
CA ILE A 210 -0.03 -5.02 8.18
C ILE A 210 0.24 -5.30 6.70
N ASP A 211 0.62 -4.27 5.93
CA ASP A 211 0.58 -4.30 4.47
C ASP A 211 1.89 -4.84 3.88
N HIS A 212 2.19 -6.11 4.18
CA HIS A 212 3.38 -6.80 3.72
C HIS A 212 3.06 -8.13 3.01
N PRO A 213 3.81 -8.49 1.94
CA PRO A 213 3.57 -9.74 1.20
C PRO A 213 3.80 -11.02 2.01
N ASN A 214 4.50 -10.97 3.14
CA ASN A 214 4.70 -12.11 4.04
C ASN A 214 3.59 -12.26 5.09
N GLN A 215 2.57 -11.39 5.08
CA GLN A 215 1.37 -11.56 5.90
C GLN A 215 0.36 -12.49 5.22
N ARG A 216 -0.41 -13.26 6.00
CA ARG A 216 -1.52 -14.10 5.50
C ARG A 216 -2.73 -13.91 6.40
N MET A 217 -3.88 -13.60 5.82
CA MET A 217 -5.13 -13.38 6.56
C MET A 217 -6.33 -13.96 5.80
N THR A 218 -7.33 -14.40 6.55
CA THR A 218 -8.68 -14.64 6.02
C THR A 218 -9.47 -13.32 5.99
N GLN A 219 -10.55 -13.27 5.21
CA GLN A 219 -11.26 -12.01 5.01
C GLN A 219 -12.78 -12.17 4.93
N GLU A 220 -13.48 -11.17 5.45
CA GLU A 220 -14.89 -10.91 5.21
C GLU A 220 -15.10 -9.43 4.85
N ILE A 221 -15.79 -9.14 3.75
CA ILE A 221 -16.15 -7.77 3.35
C ILE A 221 -17.66 -7.68 3.25
N ALA A 222 -18.27 -6.88 4.11
CA ALA A 222 -19.63 -6.39 3.99
C ALA A 222 -19.61 -5.06 3.22
N LEU A 223 -20.09 -5.09 1.99
CA LEU A 223 -20.01 -3.98 1.06
C LEU A 223 -21.40 -3.41 0.81
N THR A 224 -21.63 -2.17 1.23
CA THR A 224 -22.91 -1.48 1.10
C THR A 224 -22.90 -0.56 -0.13
N VAL A 225 -23.81 -0.82 -1.08
CA VAL A 225 -23.87 -0.15 -2.39
C VAL A 225 -25.32 0.13 -2.82
N ASP A 226 -25.49 1.01 -3.82
CA ASP A 226 -26.78 1.22 -4.47
C ASP A 226 -27.21 -0.05 -5.22
N ASN A 227 -28.52 -0.29 -5.28
CA ASN A 227 -29.08 -1.53 -5.83
C ASN A 227 -28.69 -1.84 -7.28
N GLN A 228 -28.45 -0.81 -8.09
CA GLN A 228 -28.08 -0.95 -9.49
C GLN A 228 -26.70 -1.60 -9.69
N TYR A 229 -25.79 -1.46 -8.72
CA TYR A 229 -24.42 -1.96 -8.88
C TYR A 229 -24.32 -3.45 -8.58
N LYS A 230 -23.43 -4.11 -9.30
CA LYS A 230 -22.87 -5.42 -8.94
C LYS A 230 -21.62 -5.22 -8.10
N THR A 231 -21.41 -6.15 -7.18
CA THR A 231 -20.19 -6.22 -6.37
C THR A 231 -19.42 -7.49 -6.73
N LEU A 232 -18.10 -7.44 -6.61
CA LEU A 232 -17.23 -8.60 -6.66
C LEU A 232 -16.13 -8.42 -5.62
N SER A 233 -15.74 -9.49 -4.94
CA SER A 233 -14.59 -9.53 -4.04
C SER A 233 -14.03 -10.96 -3.97
N ASN A 234 -12.97 -11.18 -3.17
CA ASN A 234 -12.39 -12.50 -3.01
C ASN A 234 -13.34 -13.46 -2.26
N GLY A 235 -13.22 -14.75 -2.56
CA GLY A 235 -14.00 -15.80 -1.90
C GLY A 235 -15.41 -15.92 -2.46
N LEU A 236 -16.38 -16.19 -1.58
CA LEU A 236 -17.77 -16.43 -1.97
C LEU A 236 -18.70 -15.32 -1.46
N LEU A 237 -19.69 -14.94 -2.26
CA LEU A 237 -20.82 -14.13 -1.82
C LEU A 237 -21.74 -15.00 -0.94
N ILE A 238 -21.70 -14.77 0.37
CA ILE A 238 -22.41 -15.60 1.36
C ILE A 238 -23.74 -15.00 1.83
N ALA A 239 -23.92 -13.69 1.64
CA ALA A 239 -25.16 -13.00 2.00
C ALA A 239 -25.35 -11.76 1.14
N SER A 240 -26.61 -11.42 0.89
CA SER A 240 -27.02 -10.17 0.26
C SER A 240 -28.29 -9.67 0.95
N ARG A 241 -28.24 -8.48 1.55
CA ARG A 241 -29.32 -7.92 2.37
C ARG A 241 -29.71 -6.54 1.87
N LYS A 242 -31.00 -6.34 1.60
CA LYS A 242 -31.56 -5.00 1.33
C LYS A 242 -31.68 -4.21 2.64
N ASN A 243 -31.28 -2.95 2.60
CA ASN A 243 -31.36 -2.02 3.72
C ASN A 243 -32.60 -1.12 3.61
N ALA A 244 -33.01 -0.52 4.72
CA ALA A 244 -34.20 0.34 4.78
C ALA A 244 -34.03 1.67 4.01
N ASP A 245 -32.79 2.10 3.79
CA ASP A 245 -32.42 3.32 3.07
C ASP A 245 -32.34 3.13 1.54
N GLY A 246 -32.72 1.95 1.03
CA GLY A 246 -32.69 1.63 -0.39
C GLY A 246 -31.34 1.11 -0.89
N THR A 247 -30.31 1.02 -0.04
CA THR A 247 -29.04 0.36 -0.38
C THR A 247 -29.13 -1.15 -0.19
N ARG A 248 -28.07 -1.86 -0.58
CA ARG A 248 -27.88 -3.29 -0.35
C ARG A 248 -26.48 -3.56 0.19
N THR A 249 -26.38 -4.46 1.15
CA THR A 249 -25.11 -4.96 1.68
C THR A 249 -24.86 -6.37 1.19
N ASP A 250 -23.79 -6.54 0.42
CA ASP A 250 -23.31 -7.83 -0.08
C ASP A 250 -22.12 -8.27 0.78
N THR A 251 -22.17 -9.47 1.36
CA THR A 251 -21.11 -10.00 2.23
C THR A 251 -20.31 -11.08 1.50
N TRP A 252 -19.05 -10.79 1.25
CA TRP A 252 -18.07 -11.69 0.62
C TRP A 252 -17.17 -12.29 1.69
N ARG A 253 -16.87 -13.58 1.60
CA ARG A 253 -16.02 -14.29 2.55
C ARG A 253 -14.97 -15.13 1.85
N GLN A 254 -13.70 -14.81 2.13
CA GLN A 254 -12.52 -15.56 1.73
C GLN A 254 -11.98 -16.35 2.93
N THR A 255 -12.16 -17.67 2.90
CA THR A 255 -11.75 -18.58 3.98
C THR A 255 -10.31 -19.07 3.83
N LEU A 256 -9.71 -18.94 2.65
CA LEU A 256 -8.32 -19.31 2.42
C LEU A 256 -7.40 -18.11 2.72
N PRO A 257 -6.38 -18.27 3.60
CA PRO A 257 -5.48 -17.17 3.92
C PRO A 257 -4.72 -16.66 2.70
N ALA A 258 -4.80 -15.36 2.45
CA ALA A 258 -4.12 -14.68 1.35
C ALA A 258 -3.32 -13.47 1.86
N ALA A 259 -2.37 -13.00 1.04
CA ALA A 259 -1.65 -11.77 1.35
C ALA A 259 -2.57 -10.55 1.28
N PRO A 260 -2.33 -9.50 2.09
CA PRO A 260 -3.17 -8.29 2.08
C PRO A 260 -3.32 -7.67 0.69
N TYR A 261 -2.25 -7.61 -0.11
CA TYR A 261 -2.28 -7.04 -1.46
C TYR A 261 -3.19 -7.76 -2.45
N LEU A 262 -3.58 -9.02 -2.19
CA LEU A 262 -4.53 -9.79 -2.99
C LEU A 262 -5.99 -9.47 -2.65
N THR A 263 -6.21 -8.66 -1.62
CA THR A 263 -7.53 -8.17 -1.26
C THR A 263 -8.05 -7.30 -2.39
N MET A 264 -9.22 -7.65 -2.92
CA MET A 264 -9.86 -6.89 -3.97
C MET A 264 -11.35 -6.68 -3.72
N LEU A 265 -11.85 -5.55 -4.21
CA LEU A 265 -13.25 -5.34 -4.45
C LEU A 265 -13.45 -4.61 -5.79
N ALA A 266 -14.59 -4.86 -6.41
CA ALA A 266 -15.08 -4.10 -7.54
C ALA A 266 -16.58 -3.80 -7.35
N VAL A 267 -16.98 -2.58 -7.71
CA VAL A 267 -18.36 -2.10 -7.71
C VAL A 267 -18.63 -1.40 -9.01
N GLY A 268 -19.69 -1.77 -9.71
CA GLY A 268 -20.00 -1.15 -10.99
C GLY A 268 -21.26 -1.70 -11.60
N ASP A 269 -21.72 -1.05 -12.67
CA ASP A 269 -22.76 -1.61 -13.51
C ASP A 269 -22.13 -2.67 -14.42
N PHE A 270 -22.08 -3.91 -13.93
CA PHE A 270 -21.50 -5.05 -14.64
C PHE A 270 -22.61 -5.98 -15.13
N ALA A 271 -22.47 -6.44 -16.37
CA ALA A 271 -23.08 -7.68 -16.80
C ALA A 271 -22.22 -8.86 -16.32
N VAL A 272 -22.89 -9.87 -15.76
CA VAL A 272 -22.25 -11.13 -15.34
C VAL A 272 -22.59 -12.22 -16.34
N VAL A 273 -21.58 -12.85 -16.91
CA VAL A 273 -21.71 -14.00 -17.80
C VAL A 273 -21.10 -15.21 -17.11
N SER A 274 -21.95 -16.15 -16.70
CA SER A 274 -21.49 -17.36 -16.01
C SER A 274 -20.99 -18.42 -16.97
N ASP A 275 -19.94 -19.10 -16.54
CA ASP A 275 -19.30 -20.22 -17.20
C ASP A 275 -18.79 -21.25 -16.18
N THR A 276 -18.28 -22.36 -16.68
CA THR A 276 -17.73 -23.43 -15.85
C THR A 276 -16.48 -24.03 -16.49
N TRP A 277 -15.46 -24.27 -15.68
CA TRP A 277 -14.23 -24.93 -16.10
C TRP A 277 -13.87 -26.04 -15.10
N HIS A 278 -13.83 -27.29 -15.57
CA HIS A 278 -13.58 -28.48 -14.72
C HIS A 278 -14.47 -28.53 -13.45
N GLY A 279 -15.75 -28.18 -13.59
CA GLY A 279 -16.71 -28.16 -12.49
C GLY A 279 -16.57 -26.98 -11.52
N LYS A 280 -15.68 -26.02 -11.80
CA LYS A 280 -15.54 -24.76 -11.04
C LYS A 280 -16.24 -23.62 -11.77
N ALA A 281 -16.98 -22.80 -11.02
CA ALA A 281 -17.59 -21.60 -11.57
C ALA A 281 -16.53 -20.62 -12.08
N VAL A 282 -16.75 -20.07 -13.27
CA VAL A 282 -15.95 -19.00 -13.87
C VAL A 282 -16.92 -17.93 -14.33
N ASP A 283 -16.99 -16.81 -13.62
CA ASP A 283 -17.90 -15.71 -13.95
C ASP A 283 -17.11 -14.54 -14.58
N TYR A 284 -17.57 -14.07 -15.73
CA TYR A 284 -17.03 -12.88 -16.38
C TYR A 284 -17.85 -11.65 -16.00
N TYR A 285 -17.19 -10.68 -15.36
CA TYR A 285 -17.77 -9.37 -15.02
C TYR A 285 -17.29 -8.36 -16.06
N VAL A 286 -18.20 -7.89 -16.91
CA VAL A 286 -17.89 -6.98 -18.02
C VAL A 286 -18.87 -5.82 -18.05
N GLU A 287 -18.49 -4.71 -18.70
CA GLU A 287 -19.47 -3.66 -18.99
C GLU A 287 -20.63 -4.22 -19.84
N PRO A 288 -21.87 -3.73 -19.67
CA PRO A 288 -23.05 -4.32 -20.31
C PRO A 288 -22.94 -4.44 -21.83
N GLN A 289 -22.29 -3.48 -22.49
CA GLN A 289 -22.07 -3.47 -23.93
C GLN A 289 -21.21 -4.65 -24.43
N TYR A 290 -20.34 -5.21 -23.58
CA TYR A 290 -19.45 -6.32 -23.92
C TYR A 290 -19.98 -7.69 -23.47
N LYS A 291 -21.19 -7.75 -22.90
CA LYS A 291 -21.78 -9.01 -22.39
C LYS A 291 -21.75 -10.13 -23.43
N ASN A 292 -22.09 -9.82 -24.69
CA ASN A 292 -22.20 -10.82 -25.74
C ASN A 292 -20.85 -11.28 -26.31
N THR A 293 -19.76 -10.55 -26.01
CA THR A 293 -18.40 -10.89 -26.47
C THR A 293 -17.53 -11.48 -25.36
N ALA A 294 -17.99 -11.45 -24.09
CA ALA A 294 -17.20 -11.88 -22.92
C ALA A 294 -16.54 -13.26 -23.10
N LYS A 295 -17.29 -14.28 -23.54
CA LYS A 295 -16.75 -15.64 -23.75
C LYS A 295 -15.73 -15.71 -24.88
N ALA A 296 -15.90 -14.91 -25.94
CA ALA A 296 -14.94 -14.89 -27.04
C ALA A 296 -13.61 -14.24 -26.62
N VAL A 297 -13.67 -13.24 -25.71
CA VAL A 297 -12.49 -12.53 -25.22
C VAL A 297 -11.75 -13.33 -24.14
N PHE A 298 -12.48 -13.92 -23.19
CA PHE A 298 -11.92 -14.53 -21.98
C PHE A 298 -12.09 -16.06 -21.90
N GLY A 299 -12.73 -16.69 -22.88
CA GLY A 299 -13.00 -18.14 -22.83
C GLY A 299 -11.77 -19.04 -22.89
N HIS A 300 -10.60 -18.46 -23.20
CA HIS A 300 -9.32 -19.15 -23.33
C HIS A 300 -8.23 -18.65 -22.36
N THR A 301 -8.57 -17.73 -21.46
CA THR A 301 -7.69 -17.30 -20.36
C THR A 301 -7.86 -18.22 -19.16
#